data_AF-A0A2D9Y069-F1
#
_entry.id   AF-A0A2D9Y069-F1
#
_cell.length_a   1.000
_cell.length_b   1.000
_cell.length_c   1.000
_cell.angle_alpha   90.00
_cell.angle_beta   90.00
_cell.angle_gamma   90.00
#
_symmetry.space_group_name_H-M   'P 1'
#
loop_
_entity.id
_entity.type
_entity.pdbx_description
1 polymer ?
#
loop_
_entity_poly.entity_id
_entity_poly.type
_entity_poly.pdbx_seq_one_letter_code
_entity_poly.pdbx_strand_id
1 'polypeptide(L)'
;MNNPDKQNTISKDTAQAWTAKWRARHPKAPRAFVIPAADFVEVLNEIGVLSDAEAAQAQARANKLNANVRGYLGIDANSNSEDKMIFVGTEVDDQGIYRDIIDGKVDGKDGQNAKIVGGDNPSSGIYDFTLPCPTECDPDSPLN
;
A
#
# COMPACT_ATOMS: atom_id res chain seq x y z
N MET A 1 10.18 -14.03 3.02
CA MET A 1 10.81 -12.79 2.53
C MET A 1 10.94 -11.84 3.71
N ASN A 2 12.15 -11.71 4.25
CA ASN A 2 12.47 -10.56 5.10
C ASN A 2 12.38 -9.34 4.18
N ASN A 3 11.57 -8.33 4.51
CA ASN A 3 11.66 -7.04 3.84
C ASN A 3 13.03 -6.43 4.20
N PRO A 4 14.01 -6.37 3.27
CA PRO A 4 15.35 -5.89 3.58
C PRO A 4 15.37 -4.37 3.79
N ASP A 5 14.33 -3.67 3.34
CA ASP A 5 14.21 -2.21 3.44
C ASP A 5 13.09 -1.79 4.39
N LYS A 6 13.47 -1.39 5.61
CA LYS A 6 12.55 -0.86 6.62
C LYS A 6 12.46 0.66 6.61
N GLN A 7 13.15 1.35 5.70
CA GLN A 7 13.23 2.81 5.73
C GLN A 7 11.85 3.47 5.60
N ASN A 8 10.96 2.84 4.84
CA ASN A 8 9.64 3.37 4.53
C ASN A 8 8.49 2.66 5.27
N THR A 9 8.79 1.84 6.27
CA THR A 9 7.75 1.22 7.10
C THR A 9 7.36 2.14 8.25
N ILE A 10 6.06 2.45 8.38
CA ILE A 10 5.52 3.22 9.50
C ILE A 10 4.73 2.33 10.44
N SER A 11 4.54 2.77 11.70
CA SER A 11 3.70 2.06 12.67
C SER A 11 2.21 2.25 12.36
N LYS A 12 1.38 1.34 12.87
CA LYS A 12 -0.09 1.45 12.80
C LYS A 12 -0.58 2.76 13.39
N ASP A 13 -0.07 3.16 14.56
CA ASP A 13 -0.50 4.38 15.24
C ASP A 13 -0.17 5.63 14.41
N THR A 14 1.03 5.67 13.81
CA THR A 14 1.44 6.75 12.89
C THR A 14 0.49 6.83 11.68
N ALA A 15 0.23 5.69 11.03
CA ALA A 15 -0.66 5.63 9.88
C ALA A 15 -2.11 6.06 10.23
N GLN A 16 -2.61 5.65 11.39
CA GLN A 16 -3.92 6.06 11.89
C GLN A 16 -3.99 7.59 12.11
N ALA A 17 -2.95 8.17 12.73
CA ALA A 17 -2.87 9.60 12.96
C ALA A 17 -2.84 10.39 11.64
N TRP A 18 -1.99 9.97 10.69
CA TRP A 18 -1.85 10.65 9.40
C TRP A 18 -3.14 10.60 8.58
N THR A 19 -3.75 9.42 8.46
CA THR A 19 -5.00 9.27 7.69
C THR A 19 -6.18 9.97 8.38
N ALA A 20 -6.19 10.07 9.72
CA ALA A 20 -7.20 10.85 10.44
C ALA A 20 -7.10 12.35 10.13
N LYS A 21 -5.88 12.89 10.09
CA LYS A 21 -5.62 14.29 9.74
C LYS A 21 -6.06 14.59 8.30
N TRP A 22 -5.75 13.72 7.35
CA TRP A 22 -6.25 13.83 5.97
C TRP A 22 -7.78 13.87 5.91
N ARG A 23 -8.45 12.90 6.54
CA ARG A 23 -9.93 12.82 6.55
C ARG A 23 -10.59 14.04 7.18
N ALA A 24 -9.96 14.64 8.20
CA ALA A 24 -10.47 15.85 8.83
C ALA A 24 -10.40 17.06 7.89
N ARG A 25 -9.32 17.18 7.09
CA ARG A 25 -9.12 18.27 6.13
C ARG A 25 -9.91 18.07 4.83
N HIS A 26 -10.16 16.83 4.43
CA HIS A 26 -10.80 16.46 3.17
C HIS A 26 -12.03 15.53 3.39
N PRO A 27 -13.10 15.99 4.08
CA PRO A 27 -14.20 15.13 4.52
C PRO A 27 -15.02 14.50 3.38
N LYS A 28 -14.91 15.03 2.16
CA LYS A 28 -15.59 14.53 0.95
C LYS A 28 -14.69 13.72 0.02
N ALA A 29 -13.38 13.67 0.27
CA ALA A 29 -12.47 12.89 -0.55
C ALA A 29 -12.66 11.38 -0.30
N PRO A 30 -12.39 10.52 -1.30
CA PRO A 30 -12.29 9.09 -1.09
C PRO A 30 -11.30 8.79 0.05
N ARG A 31 -11.65 7.80 0.89
CA ARG A 31 -10.82 7.41 2.04
C ARG A 31 -9.59 6.60 1.62
N ALA A 32 -9.74 5.83 0.54
CA ALA A 32 -8.72 4.93 0.03
C ALA A 32 -9.11 4.48 -1.39
N PHE A 33 -8.13 3.91 -2.08
CA PHE A 33 -8.31 3.23 -3.37
C PHE A 33 -7.83 1.78 -3.23
N VAL A 34 -8.61 0.84 -3.75
CA VAL A 34 -8.18 -0.56 -3.89
C VAL A 34 -7.60 -0.70 -5.28
N ILE A 35 -6.41 -1.27 -5.36
CA ILE A 35 -5.61 -1.40 -6.56
C ILE A 35 -5.28 -2.89 -6.73
N PRO A 36 -5.65 -3.53 -7.84
CA PRO A 36 -5.24 -4.89 -8.12
C PRO A 36 -3.72 -5.05 -8.02
N ALA A 37 -3.24 -6.09 -7.33
CA ALA A 37 -1.79 -6.32 -7.23
C ALA A 37 -1.18 -6.63 -8.61
N ALA A 38 -1.97 -7.16 -9.56
CA ALA A 38 -1.56 -7.34 -10.94
C ALA A 38 -1.20 -6.01 -11.63
N ASP A 39 -1.95 -4.93 -11.37
CA ASP A 39 -1.67 -3.61 -11.97
C ASP A 39 -0.36 -3.04 -11.41
N PHE A 40 -0.09 -3.23 -10.10
CA PHE A 40 1.20 -2.88 -9.50
C PHE A 40 2.37 -3.63 -10.14
N VAL A 41 2.18 -4.91 -10.48
CA VAL A 41 3.19 -5.72 -11.18
C VAL A 41 3.45 -5.15 -12.58
N GLU A 42 2.43 -4.72 -13.30
CA GLU A 42 2.59 -4.14 -14.64
C GLU A 42 3.35 -2.82 -14.60
N VAL A 43 3.08 -1.96 -13.62
CA VAL A 43 3.85 -0.71 -13.44
C VAL A 43 5.33 -1.04 -13.21
N LEU A 44 5.65 -2.05 -12.40
CA LEU A 44 7.04 -2.49 -12.15
C LEU A 44 7.69 -3.12 -13.39
N ASN A 45 6.92 -3.80 -14.23
CA ASN A 45 7.38 -4.30 -15.52
C ASN A 45 7.70 -3.14 -16.48
N GLU A 46 6.79 -2.16 -16.60
CA GLU A 46 6.91 -1.02 -17.51
C GLU A 46 8.20 -0.23 -17.28
N ILE A 47 8.60 -0.06 -16.00
CA ILE A 47 9.84 0.63 -15.62
C ILE A 47 11.08 -0.28 -15.59
N GLY A 48 10.96 -1.54 -16.01
CA GLY A 48 12.06 -2.50 -16.13
C GLY A 48 12.56 -3.10 -14.82
N VAL A 49 11.83 -2.96 -13.71
CA VAL A 49 12.17 -3.62 -12.44
C VAL A 49 11.91 -5.12 -12.52
N LEU A 50 10.85 -5.52 -13.24
CA LEU A 50 10.54 -6.91 -13.56
C LEU A 50 10.70 -7.16 -15.06
N SER A 51 11.24 -8.30 -15.43
CA SER A 51 11.12 -8.80 -16.81
C SER A 51 9.69 -9.27 -17.11
N ASP A 52 9.34 -9.41 -18.39
CA ASP A 52 8.03 -9.95 -18.82
C ASP A 52 7.73 -11.32 -18.22
N ALA A 53 8.75 -12.18 -18.11
CA ALA A 53 8.60 -13.50 -17.53
C ALA A 53 8.31 -13.44 -16.02
N GLU A 54 8.98 -12.55 -15.29
CA GLU A 54 8.75 -12.34 -13.85
C GLU A 54 7.40 -11.70 -13.59
N ALA A 55 7.03 -10.70 -14.39
CA ALA A 55 5.74 -10.04 -14.32
C ALA A 55 4.60 -11.02 -14.57
N ALA A 56 4.66 -11.82 -15.63
CA ALA A 56 3.65 -12.84 -15.92
C ALA A 56 3.48 -13.84 -14.76
N GLN A 57 4.58 -14.26 -14.12
CA GLN A 57 4.53 -15.14 -12.95
C GLN A 57 3.91 -14.44 -11.73
N ALA A 58 4.31 -13.19 -11.46
CA ALA A 58 3.79 -12.40 -10.35
C ALA A 58 2.29 -12.08 -10.52
N GLN A 59 1.85 -11.71 -11.72
CA GLN A 59 0.45 -11.52 -12.08
C GLN A 59 -0.37 -12.78 -11.88
N ALA A 60 0.10 -13.93 -12.40
CA ALA A 60 -0.60 -15.20 -12.23
C ALA A 60 -0.79 -15.56 -10.75
N ARG A 61 0.23 -15.27 -9.92
CA ARG A 61 0.13 -15.41 -8.47
C ARG A 61 -0.85 -14.43 -7.84
N ALA A 62 -0.78 -13.15 -8.20
CA ALA A 62 -1.68 -12.11 -7.70
C ALA A 62 -3.14 -12.45 -8.01
N ASN A 63 -3.44 -12.86 -9.25
CA ASN A 63 -4.77 -13.26 -9.70
C ASN A 63 -5.27 -14.50 -8.94
N LYS A 64 -4.43 -15.52 -8.78
CA LYS A 64 -4.78 -16.74 -8.02
C LYS A 64 -5.15 -16.42 -6.57
N LEU A 65 -4.48 -15.44 -5.97
CA LEU A 65 -4.69 -15.03 -4.59
C LEU A 65 -5.80 -13.99 -4.44
N ASN A 66 -6.34 -13.46 -5.54
CA ASN A 66 -7.14 -12.24 -5.54
C ASN A 66 -6.49 -11.12 -4.70
N ALA A 67 -5.17 -10.97 -4.86
CA ALA A 67 -4.36 -10.06 -4.07
C ALA A 67 -4.55 -8.62 -4.54
N ASN A 68 -4.70 -7.71 -3.58
CA ASN A 68 -4.88 -6.29 -3.86
C ASN A 68 -4.03 -5.46 -2.90
N VAL A 69 -3.69 -4.26 -3.32
CA VAL A 69 -3.05 -3.22 -2.52
C VAL A 69 -4.09 -2.14 -2.23
N ARG A 70 -4.09 -1.58 -1.03
CA ARG A 70 -4.92 -0.41 -0.71
C ARG A 70 -4.04 0.80 -0.46
N GLY A 71 -4.31 1.88 -1.20
CA GLY A 71 -3.68 3.18 -1.04
C GLY A 71 -4.54 4.12 -0.18
N TYR A 72 -3.94 4.72 0.84
CA TYR A 72 -4.51 5.74 1.71
C TYR A 72 -3.77 7.07 1.56
N LEU A 73 -4.49 8.17 1.72
CA LEU A 73 -3.89 9.49 1.87
C LEU A 73 -3.78 9.85 3.36
N GLY A 74 -2.65 10.44 3.73
CA GLY A 74 -2.32 10.88 5.07
C GLY A 74 -1.71 12.28 5.06
N ILE A 75 -1.62 12.89 6.23
CA ILE A 75 -0.85 14.13 6.41
C ILE A 75 0.07 13.91 7.60
N ASP A 76 1.38 14.10 7.41
CA ASP A 76 2.34 13.95 8.50
C ASP A 76 2.03 14.93 9.65
N ALA A 77 2.24 14.47 10.88
CA ALA A 77 2.02 15.20 12.10
C ALA A 77 3.09 16.28 12.37
N ASN A 78 4.25 16.21 11.70
CA ASN A 78 5.33 17.20 11.87
C ASN A 78 5.00 18.58 11.28
N SER A 79 5.80 19.59 11.64
CA SER A 79 5.54 21.03 11.41
C SER A 79 5.26 21.44 9.96
N ASN A 80 5.65 20.61 8.98
CA ASN A 80 5.49 20.91 7.57
C ASN A 80 4.19 20.34 6.96
N SER A 81 3.45 19.49 7.70
CA SER A 81 2.16 18.90 7.27
C SER A 81 2.17 18.40 5.82
N GLU A 82 3.19 17.62 5.48
CA GLU A 82 3.35 17.04 4.15
C GLU A 82 2.25 16.00 3.88
N ASP A 83 1.71 16.02 2.66
CA ASP A 83 0.79 14.99 2.19
C ASP A 83 1.55 13.67 2.01
N LYS A 84 0.95 12.57 2.46
CA LYS A 84 1.52 11.22 2.49
C LYS A 84 0.63 10.26 1.71
N MET A 85 1.25 9.28 1.06
CA MET A 85 0.59 8.15 0.41
C MET A 85 1.05 6.87 1.09
N ILE A 86 0.11 6.14 1.66
CA ILE A 86 0.35 4.96 2.47
C ILE A 86 -0.25 3.76 1.76
N PHE A 87 0.52 2.69 1.58
CA PHE A 87 0.04 1.44 1.01
C PHE A 87 0.05 0.29 2.02
N VAL A 88 -0.94 -0.57 1.90
CA VAL A 88 -1.05 -1.84 2.63
C VAL A 88 -1.44 -2.96 1.68
N GLY A 89 -0.94 -4.17 1.92
CA GLY A 89 -1.47 -5.36 1.26
C GLY A 89 -2.86 -5.70 1.80
N THR A 90 -3.70 -6.33 0.98
CA THR A 90 -5.04 -6.74 1.40
C THR A 90 -5.35 -8.18 1.01
N GLU A 91 -6.27 -8.79 1.74
CA GLU A 91 -6.92 -10.05 1.38
C GLU A 91 -8.43 -9.94 1.45
N VAL A 92 -9.13 -10.78 0.69
CA VAL A 92 -10.59 -10.82 0.71
C VAL A 92 -11.04 -11.86 1.72
N ASP A 93 -11.84 -11.44 2.71
CA ASP A 93 -12.44 -12.36 3.67
C ASP A 93 -13.60 -13.17 3.05
N ASP A 94 -14.11 -14.16 3.79
CA ASP A 94 -15.16 -15.06 3.30
C ASP A 94 -16.50 -14.33 3.05
N GLN A 95 -16.61 -13.04 3.41
CA GLN A 95 -17.76 -12.18 3.17
C GLN A 95 -17.55 -11.25 1.96
N GLY A 96 -16.42 -11.38 1.25
CA GLY A 96 -16.07 -10.53 0.12
C GLY A 96 -15.52 -9.16 0.52
N ILE A 97 -15.14 -8.96 1.79
CA ILE A 97 -14.62 -7.68 2.28
C ILE A 97 -13.10 -7.67 2.12
N TYR A 98 -12.57 -6.64 1.49
CA TYR A 98 -11.13 -6.38 1.41
C TYR A 98 -10.61 -5.92 2.78
N ARG A 99 -9.78 -6.74 3.39
CA ARG A 99 -9.16 -6.52 4.70
C ARG A 99 -7.70 -6.19 4.57
N ASP A 100 -7.23 -5.25 5.37
CA ASP A 100 -5.83 -4.83 5.38
C ASP A 100 -4.97 -5.85 6.13
N ILE A 101 -3.78 -6.12 5.58
CA ILE A 101 -2.77 -6.99 6.18
C ILE A 101 -1.78 -6.11 6.92
N ILE A 102 -1.87 -6.08 8.24
CA ILE A 102 -1.04 -5.27 9.14
C ILE A 102 -0.35 -6.20 10.14
N ASP A 103 0.96 -6.12 10.27
CA ASP A 103 1.76 -7.02 11.13
C ASP A 103 1.48 -8.52 10.89
N GLY A 104 1.21 -8.90 9.64
CA GLY A 104 0.86 -10.27 9.25
C GLY A 104 -0.53 -10.73 9.70
N LYS A 105 -1.37 -9.81 10.18
CA LYS A 105 -2.74 -10.06 10.65
C LYS A 105 -3.76 -9.33 9.80
N VAL A 106 -4.97 -9.88 9.79
CA VAL A 106 -6.13 -9.32 9.08
C VAL A 106 -6.83 -8.30 9.97
N ASP A 107 -7.05 -7.08 9.47
CA ASP A 107 -7.75 -6.05 10.21
C ASP A 107 -9.22 -6.43 10.51
N GLY A 108 -9.71 -6.04 11.69
CA GLY A 108 -11.07 -6.36 12.13
C GLY A 108 -11.36 -7.85 12.39
N LYS A 109 -10.33 -8.70 12.40
CA LYS A 109 -10.42 -10.13 12.76
C LYS A 109 -9.34 -10.44 13.81
N ASP A 110 -9.68 -10.20 15.08
CA ASP A 110 -8.73 -10.33 16.19
C ASP A 110 -8.03 -11.70 16.20
N GLY A 111 -6.70 -11.68 16.14
CA GLY A 111 -5.86 -12.87 16.25
C GLY A 111 -5.78 -13.74 15.00
N GLN A 112 -6.42 -13.38 13.89
CA GLN A 112 -6.30 -14.14 12.64
C GLN A 112 -5.07 -13.71 11.85
N ASN A 113 -4.21 -14.69 11.55
CA ASN A 113 -3.10 -14.51 10.61
C ASN A 113 -3.66 -14.30 9.21
N ALA A 114 -3.01 -13.43 8.43
CA ALA A 114 -3.39 -13.27 7.02
C ALA A 114 -3.10 -14.57 6.25
N LYS A 115 -4.02 -14.96 5.38
CA LYS A 115 -3.88 -16.08 4.46
C LYS A 115 -2.79 -15.80 3.41
N ILE A 116 -2.53 -14.52 3.14
CA ILE A 116 -1.60 -14.04 2.12
C ILE A 116 -0.43 -13.24 2.76
N VAL A 117 0.32 -13.85 3.69
CA VAL A 117 1.59 -13.23 4.16
C VAL A 117 2.75 -13.70 3.30
N GLY A 118 3.44 -12.76 2.64
CA GLY A 118 4.68 -13.03 1.94
C GLY A 118 5.89 -13.09 2.88
N GLY A 119 6.16 -14.25 3.51
CA GLY A 119 7.41 -14.49 4.24
C GLY A 119 7.31 -14.85 5.72
N ASP A 120 8.43 -15.33 6.29
CA ASP A 120 8.50 -15.85 7.66
C ASP A 120 8.51 -14.77 8.76
N ASN A 121 8.68 -13.49 8.41
CA ASN A 121 8.67 -12.37 9.35
C ASN A 121 7.70 -11.29 8.88
N PRO A 122 6.64 -10.98 9.63
CA PRO A 122 5.75 -9.88 9.29
C PRO A 122 6.49 -8.55 9.50
N SER A 123 6.65 -7.78 8.42
CA SER A 123 6.92 -6.35 8.54
C SER A 123 5.66 -5.62 9.04
N SER A 124 5.72 -4.30 9.28
CA SER A 124 4.52 -3.55 9.70
C SER A 124 3.33 -3.73 8.76
N GLY A 125 3.60 -4.07 7.49
CA GLY A 125 2.60 -4.19 6.44
C GLY A 125 2.09 -2.83 5.96
N ILE A 126 2.63 -1.73 6.50
CA ILE A 126 2.23 -0.36 6.21
C ILE A 126 3.45 0.41 5.70
N TYR A 127 3.34 0.91 4.48
CA TYR A 127 4.44 1.50 3.75
C TYR A 127 4.11 2.92 3.33
N ASP A 128 4.97 3.88 3.67
CA ASP A 128 4.94 5.25 3.15
C ASP A 128 5.67 5.30 1.81
N PHE A 129 4.96 5.61 0.74
CA PHE A 129 5.51 5.69 -0.61
C PHE A 129 5.83 7.12 -1.04
N THR A 130 5.67 8.09 -0.13
CA THR A 130 6.02 9.48 -0.44
C THR A 130 7.48 9.75 -0.14
N LEU A 131 8.26 9.81 -1.22
CA LEU A 131 9.33 10.79 -1.27
C LEU A 131 8.68 12.17 -1.46
N PRO A 132 9.24 13.27 -0.92
CA PRO A 132 8.84 14.59 -1.39
C PRO A 132 8.88 14.55 -2.92
N CYS A 133 7.85 15.09 -3.57
CA CYS A 133 7.90 15.22 -5.02
C CYS A 133 9.26 15.85 -5.33
N PRO A 134 10.15 15.19 -6.12
CA PRO A 134 11.39 15.83 -6.51
C PRO A 134 11.01 17.19 -7.05
N THR A 135 11.84 18.21 -6.79
CA THR A 135 11.54 19.65 -6.86
C THR A 135 10.82 20.17 -8.11
N GLU A 136 10.61 19.32 -9.11
CA GLU A 136 9.84 19.55 -10.32
C GLU A 136 8.94 18.31 -10.56
N CYS A 137 7.62 18.45 -10.36
CA CYS A 137 6.65 17.55 -11.00
C CYS A 137 6.95 17.52 -12.51
N ASP A 138 6.78 16.38 -13.19
CA ASP A 138 6.98 16.29 -14.64
C ASP A 138 6.10 17.32 -15.39
N PRO A 139 6.65 18.44 -15.87
CA PRO A 139 5.85 19.55 -16.39
C PRO A 139 5.14 19.19 -17.70
N ASP A 140 5.60 18.13 -18.38
CA ASP A 140 5.04 17.65 -19.63
C ASP A 140 4.07 16.46 -19.42
N SER A 141 3.85 16.04 -18.17
CA SER A 141 2.92 14.95 -17.88
C SER A 141 1.49 15.37 -18.24
N PRO A 142 0.77 14.60 -19.09
CA PRO A 142 -0.62 14.89 -19.41
C PRO A 142 -1.59 14.64 -18.25
N LEU A 143 -1.07 14.21 -17.10
CA LEU A 143 -1.82 13.90 -15.88
C LEU A 143 -1.75 15.00 -14.82
N ASN A 144 -0.94 16.05 -15.04
CA ASN A 144 -0.82 17.23 -14.18
C ASN A 144 -1.84 18.32 -14.53
#